data_AF-A0A496QUL4-F1
#
_entry.id   AF-A0A496QUL4-F1
#
_cell.length_a   1.000
_cell.length_b   1.000
_cell.length_c   1.000
_cell.angle_alpha   90.00
_cell.angle_beta   90.00
_cell.angle_gamma   90.00
#
_symmetry.space_group_name_H-M   'P 1'
#
loop_
_entity.id
_entity.type
_entity.pdbx_description
1 polymer ?
#
loop_
_entity_poly.entity_id
_entity_poly.type
_entity_poly.pdbx_seq_one_letter_code
_entity_poly.pdbx_strand_id
1 'polypeptide(L)'
;MRLNRPKEILQYFKDERRAYLYIILPLFLAAITADYFSGVYVTFYIDAQEVTDLLLDILPVVNLAPLFVLGYMTILITAVLYPLLFDLSKLKGTLFFFSLIVFTRACFLVMTHLKSPSEAVPVTFPGMIDSFNFQNDLFFSGHAAVPFTIFLFYSKGEKM
;
A
#
# COMPACT_ATOMS: atom_id res chain seq x y z
N MET A 1 -5.69 28.07 -20.16
CA MET A 1 -6.13 27.06 -21.15
C MET A 1 -7.02 26.06 -20.40
N ARG A 2 -8.36 26.17 -20.50
CA ARG A 2 -9.30 25.26 -19.81
C ARG A 2 -9.36 23.96 -20.60
N LEU A 3 -8.66 22.94 -20.13
CA LEU A 3 -8.65 21.58 -20.67
C LEU A 3 -10.07 21.01 -20.67
N ASN A 4 -10.47 20.37 -21.78
CA ASN A 4 -11.72 19.65 -21.89
C ASN A 4 -11.50 18.23 -21.32
N ARG A 5 -11.20 18.19 -20.01
CA ARG A 5 -10.57 17.06 -19.29
C ARG A 5 -11.19 15.68 -19.47
N PRO A 6 -12.52 15.48 -19.61
CA PRO A 6 -13.07 14.13 -19.69
C PRO A 6 -12.62 13.37 -20.94
N LYS A 7 -12.52 14.08 -22.06
CA LYS A 7 -12.10 13.49 -23.34
C LYS A 7 -10.61 13.14 -23.34
N GLU A 8 -9.79 13.97 -22.69
CA GLU A 8 -8.36 13.76 -22.56
C GLU A 8 -8.04 12.56 -21.65
N ILE A 9 -8.76 12.40 -20.53
CA ILE A 9 -8.63 11.21 -19.66
C ILE A 9 -8.98 9.94 -20.43
N LEU A 10 -10.12 9.94 -21.13
CA LEU A 10 -10.55 8.78 -21.90
C LEU A 10 -9.55 8.43 -23.01
N GLN A 11 -9.01 9.44 -23.68
CA GLN A 11 -8.01 9.27 -24.71
C GLN A 11 -6.71 8.69 -24.13
N TYR A 12 -6.23 9.21 -23.00
CA TYR A 12 -5.06 8.67 -22.30
C TYR A 12 -5.21 7.18 -21.96
N PHE A 13 -6.34 6.78 -21.37
CA PHE A 13 -6.59 5.38 -21.06
C PHE A 13 -6.74 4.51 -22.31
N LYS A 14 -7.21 5.07 -23.42
CA LYS A 14 -7.28 4.35 -24.70
C LYS A 14 -5.89 4.11 -25.27
N ASP A 15 -5.00 5.10 -25.17
CA ASP A 15 -3.63 5.03 -25.68
C ASP A 15 -2.76 4.08 -24.82
N GLU A 16 -2.89 4.16 -23.49
CA GLU A 16 -2.16 3.33 -22.53
C GLU A 16 -2.86 1.99 -22.21
N ARG A 17 -3.99 1.70 -22.88
CA ARG A 17 -4.86 0.54 -22.60
C ARG A 17 -4.09 -0.77 -22.48
N ARG A 18 -3.12 -0.98 -23.37
CA ARG A 18 -2.33 -2.23 -23.40
C ARG A 18 -1.48 -2.39 -22.14
N ALA A 19 -0.80 -1.33 -21.70
CA ALA A 19 -0.01 -1.37 -20.48
C ALA A 19 -0.90 -1.62 -19.25
N TYR A 20 -2.05 -0.95 -19.18
CA TYR A 20 -3.00 -1.17 -18.09
C TYR A 20 -3.55 -2.60 -18.07
N LEU A 21 -3.98 -3.15 -19.21
CA LEU A 21 -4.60 -4.47 -19.28
C LEU A 21 -3.62 -5.63 -19.14
N TYR A 22 -2.40 -5.51 -19.66
CA TYR A 22 -1.45 -6.62 -19.71
C TYR A 22 -0.39 -6.59 -18.61
N ILE A 23 -0.14 -5.43 -17.99
CA ILE A 23 0.91 -5.28 -16.98
C ILE A 23 0.31 -4.81 -15.66
N ILE A 24 -0.29 -3.62 -15.63
CA ILE A 24 -0.69 -2.99 -14.36
C ILE A 24 -1.81 -3.76 -13.68
N LEU A 25 -2.90 -4.08 -14.39
CA LEU A 25 -4.04 -4.76 -13.81
C LEU A 25 -3.69 -6.19 -13.36
N PRO A 26 -3.01 -7.04 -14.16
CA PRO A 26 -2.59 -8.36 -13.71
C PRO A 26 -1.64 -8.29 -12.50
N LEU A 27 -0.65 -7.39 -12.52
CA LEU A 27 0.28 -7.23 -11.40
C LEU A 27 -0.44 -6.78 -10.12
N PHE A 28 -1.35 -5.81 -10.23
CA PHE A 28 -2.14 -5.32 -9.11
C PHE A 28 -3.03 -6.43 -8.52
N LEU A 29 -3.75 -7.16 -9.37
CA LEU A 29 -4.60 -8.27 -8.92
C LEU A 29 -3.76 -9.39 -8.29
N ALA A 30 -2.63 -9.74 -8.89
CA ALA A 30 -1.71 -10.72 -8.33
C ALA A 30 -1.16 -10.27 -6.98
N ALA A 31 -0.79 -9.00 -6.85
CA ALA A 31 -0.29 -8.41 -5.61
C ALA A 31 -1.32 -8.49 -4.47
N ILE A 32 -2.53 -7.97 -4.70
CA ILE A 32 -3.60 -7.99 -3.69
C ILE A 32 -4.00 -9.43 -3.31
N THR A 33 -4.08 -10.32 -4.31
CA THR A 33 -4.44 -11.71 -4.08
C THR A 33 -3.36 -12.45 -3.29
N ALA A 34 -2.08 -12.28 -3.67
CA ALA A 34 -0.96 -12.84 -2.95
C ALA A 34 -0.92 -12.32 -1.51
N ASP A 35 -1.10 -11.02 -1.31
CA ASP A 35 -1.10 -10.39 0.00
C ASP A 35 -2.20 -10.95 0.92
N TYR A 36 -3.42 -11.06 0.40
CA TYR A 36 -4.54 -11.66 1.11
C TYR A 36 -4.27 -13.12 1.50
N PHE A 37 -3.84 -13.96 0.54
CA PHE A 37 -3.58 -15.37 0.83
C PHE A 37 -2.36 -15.58 1.73
N SER A 38 -1.33 -14.75 1.62
CA SER A 38 -0.20 -14.74 2.55
C SER A 38 -0.68 -14.43 3.97
N GLY A 39 -1.53 -13.41 4.14
CA GLY A 39 -2.12 -13.06 5.43
C GLY A 39 -2.94 -14.21 6.03
N VAL A 40 -3.81 -14.83 5.23
CA VAL A 40 -4.59 -16.02 5.62
C VAL A 40 -3.68 -17.19 5.99
N TYR A 41 -2.65 -17.47 5.17
CA TYR A 41 -1.71 -18.55 5.40
C TYR A 41 -1.01 -18.41 6.75
N VAL A 42 -0.43 -17.24 7.01
CA VAL A 42 0.33 -17.01 8.24
C VAL A 42 -0.56 -16.97 9.48
N THR A 43 -1.78 -16.43 9.35
CA THR A 43 -2.74 -16.37 10.47
C THR A 43 -3.28 -17.74 10.86
N PHE A 44 -3.65 -18.58 9.89
CA PHE A 44 -4.39 -19.81 10.17
C PHE A 44 -3.53 -21.09 10.13
N TYR A 45 -2.38 -21.09 9.46
CA TYR A 45 -1.63 -22.33 9.21
C TYR A 45 -0.25 -22.40 9.88
N ILE A 46 0.35 -21.26 10.22
CA ILE A 46 1.72 -21.23 10.77
C ILE A 46 1.78 -20.90 12.26
N ASP A 47 0.70 -20.39 12.85
CA ASP A 47 0.69 -19.82 14.21
C ASP A 47 1.84 -18.82 14.37
N ALA A 48 1.71 -17.69 13.67
CA ALA A 48 2.68 -16.61 13.67
C ALA A 48 3.19 -16.27 15.08
N GLN A 49 4.47 -15.91 15.20
CA GLN A 49 5.12 -15.75 16.50
C GLN A 49 5.25 -14.27 16.87
N GLU A 50 5.03 -13.99 18.16
CA GLU A 50 5.39 -12.69 18.75
C GLU A 50 6.90 -12.68 19.00
N VAL A 51 7.55 -11.60 18.62
CA VAL A 51 8.99 -11.43 18.84
C VAL A 51 9.19 -10.34 19.88
N THR A 52 9.94 -10.66 20.93
CA THR A 52 10.38 -9.71 21.96
C THR A 52 11.33 -8.69 21.35
N ASP A 53 11.18 -7.42 21.70
CA ASP A 53 12.00 -6.33 21.19
C ASP A 53 12.64 -5.54 22.34
N LEU A 54 13.97 -5.39 22.28
CA LEU A 54 14.78 -4.80 23.35
C LEU A 54 14.33 -3.40 23.79
N LEU A 55 13.67 -2.64 22.91
CA LEU A 55 13.19 -1.30 23.20
C LEU A 55 11.69 -1.27 23.44
N LEU A 56 10.89 -1.95 22.61
CA LEU A 56 9.43 -1.93 22.74
C LEU A 56 8.96 -2.60 24.02
N ASP A 57 9.71 -3.56 24.58
CA ASP A 57 9.38 -4.23 25.84
C ASP A 57 9.49 -3.30 27.07
N ILE A 58 10.17 -2.16 26.95
CA ILE A 58 10.44 -1.20 28.06
C ILE A 58 9.63 0.08 27.89
N LEU A 59 9.22 0.40 26.66
CA LEU A 59 8.50 1.64 26.36
C LEU A 59 7.01 1.51 26.67
N PRO A 60 6.36 2.57 27.19
CA PRO A 60 4.93 2.55 27.42
C PRO A 60 4.17 2.50 26.08
N VAL A 61 3.10 1.72 26.04
CA VAL A 61 2.18 1.69 24.91
C VAL A 61 1.41 3.01 24.84
N VAL A 62 1.55 3.74 23.72
CA VAL A 62 0.84 4.99 23.46
C VAL A 62 -0.11 4.79 22.28
N ASN A 63 -1.39 5.14 22.47
CA ASN A 63 -2.38 5.03 21.41
C ASN A 63 -2.19 6.16 20.37
N LEU A 64 -1.55 5.81 19.25
CA LEU A 64 -1.37 6.68 18.09
C LEU A 64 -2.28 6.29 16.91
N ALA A 65 -3.24 5.38 17.11
CA ALA A 65 -4.12 4.89 16.06
C ALA A 65 -4.84 6.02 15.28
N PRO A 66 -5.38 7.08 15.92
CA PRO A 66 -6.04 8.16 15.18
C PRO A 66 -5.10 8.90 14.23
N LEU A 67 -3.87 9.19 14.67
CA LEU A 67 -2.86 9.87 13.86
C LEU A 67 -2.40 8.97 12.72
N PHE A 68 -2.19 7.69 13.00
CA PHE A 68 -1.81 6.69 12.02
C PHE A 68 -2.86 6.57 10.90
N VAL A 69 -4.14 6.38 11.26
CA VAL A 69 -5.23 6.25 10.29
C VAL A 69 -5.37 7.52 9.45
N LEU A 70 -5.41 8.69 10.10
CA LEU A 70 -5.58 9.96 9.37
C LEU A 70 -4.40 10.24 8.43
N GLY A 71 -3.17 10.05 8.92
CA GLY A 71 -1.95 10.28 8.15
C GLY A 71 -1.87 9.36 6.93
N TYR A 72 -2.08 8.06 7.14
CA TYR A 72 -2.03 7.09 6.05
C TYR A 72 -3.12 7.32 5.00
N MET A 73 -4.35 7.57 5.45
CA MET A 73 -5.48 7.86 4.55
C MET A 73 -5.23 9.11 3.71
N THR A 74 -4.68 10.15 4.31
CA THR A 74 -4.31 11.39 3.60
C THR A 74 -3.31 11.11 2.48
N ILE A 75 -2.30 10.29 2.76
CA ILE A 75 -1.26 9.94 1.79
C ILE A 75 -1.84 9.09 0.65
N LEU A 76 -2.62 8.05 0.96
CA LEU A 76 -3.27 7.21 -0.05
C LEU A 76 -4.19 8.02 -0.97
N ILE A 77 -5.05 8.85 -0.38
CA ILE A 77 -5.99 9.70 -1.14
C ILE A 77 -5.19 10.64 -2.04
N THR A 78 -4.15 11.27 -1.51
CA THR A 78 -3.32 12.20 -2.28
C THR A 78 -2.56 11.49 -3.41
N ALA A 79 -2.04 10.29 -3.16
CA ALA A 79 -1.33 9.47 -4.15
C ALA A 79 -2.17 9.11 -5.38
N VAL A 80 -3.48 8.92 -5.18
CA VAL A 80 -4.42 8.58 -6.25
C VAL A 80 -5.01 9.83 -6.89
N LEU A 81 -5.46 10.80 -6.09
CA LEU A 81 -6.12 12.00 -6.59
C LEU A 81 -5.14 12.94 -7.30
N TYR A 82 -3.90 13.05 -6.83
CA TYR A 82 -2.92 13.94 -7.44
C TYR A 82 -2.66 13.62 -8.93
N PRO A 83 -2.25 12.40 -9.33
CA PRO A 83 -2.04 12.09 -10.73
C PRO A 83 -3.34 12.16 -11.54
N LEU A 84 -4.49 11.79 -10.96
CA LEU A 84 -5.78 11.88 -11.65
C LEU A 84 -6.18 13.32 -11.98
N LEU A 85 -5.86 14.27 -11.10
CA LEU A 85 -6.26 15.67 -11.22
C LEU A 85 -5.22 16.55 -11.91
N PHE A 86 -3.94 16.20 -11.86
CA PHE A 86 -2.85 17.09 -12.28
C PHE A 86 -1.88 16.46 -13.27
N ASP A 87 -1.67 15.13 -13.26
CA ASP A 87 -0.68 14.48 -14.12
C ASP A 87 -0.99 12.99 -14.35
N LEU A 88 -1.82 12.71 -15.35
CA LEU A 88 -2.26 11.34 -15.67
C LEU A 88 -1.09 10.42 -16.05
N SER A 89 0.00 10.97 -16.58
CA SER A 89 1.18 10.19 -16.98
C SER A 89 1.80 9.43 -15.80
N LYS A 90 1.66 9.99 -14.59
CA LYS A 90 2.18 9.44 -13.34
C LYS A 90 1.31 8.36 -12.72
N LEU A 91 0.06 8.22 -13.17
CA LEU A 91 -0.88 7.24 -12.62
C LEU A 91 -0.39 5.81 -12.86
N LYS A 92 0.08 5.51 -14.07
CA LYS A 92 0.63 4.19 -14.45
C LYS A 92 1.79 3.79 -13.54
N GLY A 93 2.74 4.69 -13.33
CA GLY A 93 3.90 4.46 -12.45
C GLY A 93 3.50 4.27 -11.00
N THR A 94 2.60 5.12 -10.49
CA THR A 94 2.09 5.01 -9.11
C THR A 94 1.47 3.64 -8.84
N LEU A 95 0.61 3.16 -9.75
CA LEU A 95 -0.04 1.85 -9.61
C LEU A 95 0.95 0.69 -9.75
N PHE A 96 1.93 0.80 -10.65
CA PHE A 96 2.98 -0.20 -10.80
C PHE A 96 3.79 -0.36 -9.51
N PHE A 97 4.31 0.74 -8.97
CA PHE A 97 5.10 0.71 -7.73
C PHE A 97 4.29 0.27 -6.52
N PHE A 98 3.04 0.73 -6.41
CA PHE A 98 2.13 0.26 -5.36
C PHE A 98 1.94 -1.26 -5.42
N SER A 99 1.66 -1.80 -6.62
CA SER A 99 1.49 -3.24 -6.81
C SER A 99 2.76 -4.02 -6.47
N LEU A 100 3.93 -3.50 -6.86
CA LEU A 100 5.22 -4.13 -6.57
C LEU A 100 5.48 -4.19 -5.06
N ILE A 101 5.23 -3.11 -4.33
CA ILE A 101 5.38 -3.04 -2.86
C ILE A 101 4.48 -4.06 -2.18
N VAL A 102 3.20 -4.12 -2.56
CA VAL A 102 2.24 -5.07 -1.99
C VAL A 102 2.64 -6.51 -2.31
N PHE A 103 3.11 -6.79 -3.53
CA PHE A 103 3.58 -8.13 -3.88
C PHE A 103 4.84 -8.53 -3.10
N THR A 104 5.83 -7.63 -3.00
CA THR A 104 7.05 -7.87 -2.20
C THR A 104 6.71 -8.11 -0.74
N ARG A 105 5.76 -7.36 -0.19
CA ARG A 105 5.20 -7.57 1.16
C ARG A 105 4.65 -8.98 1.30
N ALA A 106 3.80 -9.42 0.38
CA ALA A 106 3.21 -10.75 0.42
C ALA A 106 4.26 -11.87 0.51
N CYS A 107 5.39 -11.71 -0.19
CA CYS A 107 6.53 -12.64 -0.09
C CYS A 107 7.17 -12.61 1.31
N PHE A 108 7.47 -11.43 1.85
CA PHE A 108 8.07 -11.31 3.17
C PHE A 108 7.17 -11.80 4.29
N LEU A 109 5.85 -11.65 4.17
CA LEU A 109 4.89 -12.12 5.15
C LEU A 109 5.01 -13.66 5.32
N VAL A 110 5.09 -14.40 4.20
CA VAL A 110 5.29 -15.86 4.18
C VAL A 110 6.69 -16.28 4.62
N MET A 111 7.70 -15.41 4.49
CA MET A 111 9.06 -15.76 4.93
C MET A 111 9.29 -15.50 6.42
N THR A 112 8.59 -14.55 7.00
CA THR A 112 8.90 -14.01 8.34
C THR A 112 7.94 -14.50 9.42
N HIS A 113 6.68 -14.77 9.08
CA HIS A 113 5.68 -15.32 10.02
C HIS A 113 5.51 -14.51 11.32
N LEU A 114 5.72 -13.20 11.27
CA LEU A 114 5.63 -12.32 12.44
C LEU A 114 4.16 -11.95 12.70
N LYS A 115 3.73 -11.97 13.97
CA LYS A 115 2.46 -11.35 14.40
C LYS A 115 2.69 -10.20 15.37
N SER A 116 1.72 -9.29 15.37
CA SER A 116 1.72 -8.15 16.29
C SER A 116 1.76 -8.63 17.75
N PRO A 117 2.54 -7.96 18.62
CA PRO A 117 2.50 -8.22 20.06
C PRO A 117 1.07 -8.15 20.59
N SER A 118 0.73 -9.00 21.55
CA SER A 118 -0.59 -9.05 22.18
C SER A 118 -1.00 -7.73 22.88
N GLU A 119 -0.02 -6.92 23.28
CA GLU A 119 -0.23 -5.59 23.89
C GLU A 119 -0.37 -4.45 22.87
N ALA A 120 -0.23 -4.74 21.57
CA ALA A 120 -0.32 -3.72 20.53
C ALA A 120 -1.73 -3.12 20.44
N VAL A 121 -1.79 -1.79 20.24
CA VAL A 121 -3.06 -1.10 20.01
C VAL A 121 -3.60 -1.50 18.63
N PRO A 122 -4.79 -2.11 18.54
CA PRO A 122 -5.36 -2.48 17.26
C PRO A 122 -5.70 -1.21 16.48
N VAL A 123 -5.32 -1.21 15.21
CA VAL A 123 -5.69 -0.15 14.26
C VAL A 123 -6.83 -0.67 13.42
N THR A 124 -7.90 0.12 13.29
CA THR A 124 -9.05 -0.17 12.42
C THR A 124 -9.29 1.00 11.48
N PHE A 125 -9.56 0.71 10.21
CA PHE A 125 -9.92 1.71 9.22
C PHE A 125 -11.45 1.80 9.04
N PRO A 126 -11.99 2.93 8.55
CA PRO A 126 -13.42 3.07 8.35
C PRO A 126 -13.91 2.31 7.10
N GLY A 127 -14.99 1.56 7.24
CA GLY A 127 -15.76 0.96 6.13
C GLY A 127 -14.97 -0.09 5.35
N MET A 128 -15.13 -0.10 4.02
CA MET A 128 -14.47 -1.08 3.14
C MET A 128 -12.93 -0.96 3.11
N ILE A 129 -12.38 0.11 3.67
CA ILE A 129 -10.93 0.34 3.71
C ILE A 129 -10.28 -0.53 4.80
N ASP A 130 -11.04 -0.99 5.79
CA ASP A 130 -10.54 -1.95 6.79
C ASP A 130 -10.14 -3.29 6.18
N SER A 131 -10.72 -3.66 5.03
CA SER A 131 -10.28 -4.84 4.28
C SER A 131 -8.91 -4.66 3.62
N PHE A 132 -8.41 -3.42 3.50
CA PHE A 132 -7.04 -3.10 3.12
C PHE A 132 -6.13 -2.88 4.33
N ASN A 133 -6.62 -3.13 5.54
CA ASN A 133 -5.79 -3.15 6.72
C ASN A 133 -4.85 -4.35 6.62
N PHE A 134 -3.61 -4.05 6.24
CA PHE A 134 -2.53 -5.01 6.12
C PHE A 134 -2.27 -5.66 7.48
N GLN A 135 -2.91 -6.80 7.76
CA GLN A 135 -2.68 -7.54 9.00
C GLN A 135 -1.27 -8.13 9.00
N ASN A 136 -0.61 -8.12 10.18
CA ASN A 136 0.75 -8.64 10.39
C ASN A 136 1.84 -7.93 9.57
N ASP A 137 1.74 -6.60 9.47
CA ASP A 137 2.62 -5.71 8.69
C ASP A 137 3.94 -5.35 9.42
N LEU A 138 4.61 -6.32 10.04
CA LEU A 138 5.71 -6.05 10.97
C LEU A 138 7.10 -5.97 10.33
N PHE A 139 7.36 -6.74 9.27
CA PHE A 139 8.69 -6.77 8.63
C PHE A 139 8.82 -5.72 7.52
N PHE A 140 7.77 -5.53 6.72
CA PHE A 140 7.77 -4.59 5.61
C PHE A 140 6.46 -3.83 5.59
N SER A 141 6.40 -2.73 6.36
CA SER A 141 5.15 -2.02 6.55
C SER A 141 4.67 -1.34 5.27
N GLY A 142 3.55 -1.79 4.72
CA GLY A 142 2.87 -1.13 3.60
C GLY A 142 2.56 0.34 3.92
N HIS A 143 2.27 0.65 5.17
CA HIS A 143 1.96 1.99 5.64
C HIS A 143 3.17 2.94 5.68
N ALA A 144 4.39 2.40 5.80
CA ALA A 144 5.63 3.15 5.70
C ALA A 144 6.19 3.17 4.26
N ALA A 145 6.14 2.02 3.58
CA ALA A 145 6.68 1.85 2.24
C ALA A 145 5.92 2.68 1.19
N VAL A 146 4.58 2.71 1.25
CA VAL A 146 3.76 3.43 0.29
C VAL A 146 4.04 4.93 0.29
N PRO A 147 3.99 5.67 1.43
CA PRO A 147 4.37 7.08 1.48
C PRO A 147 5.77 7.36 0.94
N PHE A 148 6.75 6.54 1.32
CA PHE A 148 8.13 6.75 0.92
C PHE A 148 8.32 6.58 -0.59
N THR A 149 7.71 5.54 -1.18
CA THR A 149 7.79 5.33 -2.63
C THR A 149 7.03 6.40 -3.41
N ILE A 150 5.87 6.84 -2.93
CA ILE A 150 5.17 7.99 -3.52
C ILE A 150 6.10 9.21 -3.48
N PHE A 151 6.66 9.55 -2.31
CA PHE A 151 7.58 10.67 -2.19
C PHE A 151 8.75 10.55 -3.18
N LEU A 152 9.44 9.42 -3.24
CA LEU A 152 10.55 9.20 -4.17
C LEU A 152 10.14 9.32 -5.64
N PHE A 153 8.98 8.79 -6.00
CA PHE A 153 8.46 8.84 -7.37
C PHE A 153 8.13 10.26 -7.81
N TYR A 154 7.61 11.09 -6.90
CA TYR A 154 7.29 12.48 -7.19
C TYR A 154 8.46 13.46 -6.97
N SER A 155 9.44 13.12 -6.12
CA SER A 155 10.60 13.97 -5.81
C SER A 155 11.70 13.89 -6.87
N LYS A 156 11.90 12.72 -7.50
CA LYS A 156 12.78 12.59 -8.67
C LYS A 156 12.06 13.10 -9.91
N GLY A 157 12.00 14.42 -10.05
CA GLY A 157 11.44 15.14 -11.19
C GLY A 157 12.23 15.04 -12.49
N GLU A 158 12.90 13.91 -12.80
CA GLU A 158 13.64 13.75 -14.06
C GLU A 158 13.21 12.51 -14.81
N LYS A 159 12.51 12.77 -15.92
CA LYS A 159 12.30 11.94 -17.12
C LYS A 159 12.74 10.47 -16.99
N MET A 160 11.77 9.59 -16.74
CA MET A 160 11.82 8.22 -17.26
C MET A 160 10.92 8.14 -18.49
#